data_AF-A0A1Z9S3E4-F1
#
_entry.id   AF-A0A1Z9S3E4-F1
#
_cell.length_a   1.000
_cell.length_b   1.000
_cell.length_c   1.000
_cell.angle_alpha   90.00
_cell.angle_beta   90.00
_cell.angle_gamma   90.00
#
_symmetry.space_group_name_H-M   'P 1'
#
loop_
_entity.id
_entity.type
_entity.pdbx_description
1 polymer ?
#
loop_
_entity_poly.entity_id
_entity_poly.type
_entity_poly.pdbx_seq_one_letter_code
_entity_poly.pdbx_strand_id
1 'polypeptide(L)'
;MRKALFLTLLFLVSLATPMASAATTETQFKDGSTSYTHTFNSAGEGNAGLITLPYGAEVTGARFNLVGEASQTTYTNFTTNSHFGGAGSGRGAGAP
;
A
#
# COMPACT_ATOMS: atom_id res chain seq x y z
N MET A 1 -46.42 44.80 -8.13
CA MET A 1 -44.98 45.13 -8.11
C MET A 1 -44.19 44.36 -7.04
N ARG A 2 -44.50 44.47 -5.73
CA ARG A 2 -43.70 43.84 -4.65
C ARG A 2 -43.56 42.31 -4.75
N LYS A 3 -44.62 41.59 -5.12
CA LYS A 3 -44.59 40.13 -5.28
C LYS A 3 -43.72 39.67 -6.46
N ALA A 4 -43.72 40.43 -7.56
CA ALA A 4 -42.89 40.14 -8.73
C ALA A 4 -41.40 40.35 -8.41
N LEU A 5 -41.06 41.44 -7.73
CA LEU A 5 -39.71 41.72 -7.25
C LEU A 5 -39.20 40.60 -6.31
N PHE A 6 -40.06 40.11 -5.43
CA PHE A 6 -39.72 39.01 -4.53
C PHE A 6 -39.43 37.71 -5.28
N LEU A 7 -40.26 37.33 -6.26
CA LEU A 7 -40.02 36.12 -7.06
C LEU A 7 -38.74 36.23 -7.91
N THR A 8 -38.46 37.39 -8.50
CA THR A 8 -37.22 37.58 -9.26
C THR A 8 -35.99 37.53 -8.37
N LEU A 9 -36.06 38.04 -7.15
CA LEU A 9 -34.96 37.96 -6.19
C LEU A 9 -34.74 36.51 -5.75
N LEU A 10 -35.81 35.77 -5.46
CA LEU A 10 -35.74 34.35 -5.10
C LEU A 10 -35.10 33.51 -6.21
N PHE A 11 -35.45 33.78 -7.46
CA PHE A 11 -34.87 33.11 -8.62
C PHE A 11 -33.38 33.41 -8.80
N LEU A 12 -32.97 34.67 -8.63
CA LEU A 12 -31.56 35.06 -8.69
C LEU A 12 -30.74 34.41 -7.57
N VAL A 13 -31.32 34.31 -6.36
CA VAL A 13 -30.68 33.61 -5.23
C VAL A 13 -30.58 32.11 -5.50
N SER A 14 -31.60 31.47 -6.09
CA SER A 14 -31.53 30.03 -6.42
C SER A 14 -30.50 29.70 -7.50
N LEU A 15 -30.25 30.63 -8.43
CA LEU A 15 -29.20 30.50 -9.44
C LEU A 15 -27.79 30.65 -8.84
N ALA A 16 -27.65 31.40 -7.75
CA ALA A 16 -26.36 31.61 -7.09
C ALA A 16 -25.98 30.50 -6.10
N THR A 17 -26.94 29.72 -5.61
CA THR A 17 -26.70 28.62 -4.64
C THR A 17 -25.63 27.61 -5.07
N PRO A 18 -25.61 27.11 -6.33
CA PRO A 18 -24.59 26.15 -6.77
C PRO A 18 -23.17 26.74 -6.83
N MET A 19 -23.03 28.07 -7.00
CA MET A 19 -21.72 28.72 -7.03
C MET A 19 -21.07 28.77 -5.64
N ALA A 20 -21.87 28.89 -4.58
CA ALA A 20 -21.37 28.80 -3.21
C ALA A 20 -20.93 27.37 -2.87
N SER A 21 -21.59 26.36 -3.44
CA SER A 21 -21.22 24.94 -3.30
C SER A 21 -20.02 24.54 -4.14
N ALA A 22 -19.70 25.27 -5.22
CA ALA A 22 -18.55 24.98 -6.09
C ALA A 22 -17.20 25.46 -5.50
N ALA A 23 -17.20 26.21 -4.40
CA ALA A 23 -15.98 26.64 -3.71
C ALA A 23 -15.37 25.56 -2.81
N THR A 24 -16.05 24.43 -2.61
CA THR A 24 -15.47 23.27 -1.92
C THR A 24 -14.74 22.41 -2.94
N THR A 25 -13.42 22.42 -2.91
CA THR A 25 -12.60 21.41 -3.59
C THR A 25 -13.11 20.03 -3.21
N GLU A 26 -13.57 19.22 -4.18
CA GLU A 26 -14.05 17.86 -3.90
C GLU A 26 -12.90 17.02 -3.33
N THR A 27 -12.99 16.66 -2.05
CA THR A 27 -12.08 15.72 -1.39
C THR A 27 -12.62 14.29 -1.39
N GLN A 28 -13.73 14.06 -2.11
CA GLN A 28 -14.54 12.86 -2.02
C GLN A 28 -14.50 12.09 -3.34
N PHE A 29 -14.29 10.77 -3.28
CA PHE A 29 -14.38 9.85 -4.40
C PHE A 29 -15.84 9.76 -4.89
N LYS A 30 -16.04 9.22 -6.10
CA LYS A 30 -17.36 9.08 -6.74
C LYS A 30 -18.37 8.23 -5.94
N ASP A 31 -17.87 7.38 -5.04
CA ASP A 31 -18.65 6.53 -4.15
C ASP A 31 -18.95 7.19 -2.79
N GLY A 32 -18.49 8.42 -2.58
CA GLY A 32 -18.64 9.14 -1.33
C GLY A 32 -17.54 8.87 -0.29
N SER A 33 -16.55 8.03 -0.59
CA SER A 33 -15.41 7.83 0.32
C SER A 33 -14.44 9.01 0.25
N THR A 34 -13.67 9.24 1.30
CA THR A 34 -12.51 10.17 1.30
C THR A 34 -11.19 9.43 1.53
N SER A 35 -11.23 8.11 1.71
CA SER A 35 -10.06 7.27 1.94
C SER A 35 -10.07 6.03 1.04
N TYR A 36 -8.89 5.66 0.55
CA TYR A 36 -8.66 4.46 -0.24
C TYR A 36 -7.60 3.61 0.48
N THR A 37 -7.95 2.37 0.81
CA THR A 37 -7.05 1.41 1.46
C THR A 37 -6.92 0.18 0.58
N HIS A 38 -5.68 -0.22 0.28
CA HIS A 38 -5.38 -1.43 -0.48
C HIS A 38 -4.27 -2.22 0.21
N THR A 39 -4.47 -3.52 0.39
CA THR A 39 -3.49 -4.44 1.00
C THR A 39 -2.94 -5.35 -0.09
N PHE A 40 -1.62 -5.29 -0.31
CA PHE A 40 -0.93 -6.20 -1.22
C PHE A 40 -0.46 -7.42 -0.44
N ASN A 41 -0.90 -8.60 -0.85
CA ASN A 41 -0.48 -9.86 -0.24
C ASN A 41 0.08 -10.76 -1.34
N SER A 42 1.40 -10.94 -1.36
CA SER A 42 2.11 -11.78 -2.33
C SER A 42 3.19 -12.59 -1.61
N ALA A 43 3.42 -13.82 -2.05
CA ALA A 43 4.51 -14.67 -1.59
C ALA A 43 5.57 -14.80 -2.69
N GLY A 44 6.85 -14.68 -2.33
CA GLY A 44 7.98 -14.69 -3.28
C GLY A 44 8.40 -13.29 -3.76
N GLU A 45 9.32 -13.23 -4.73
CA GLU A 45 9.73 -11.96 -5.35
C GLU A 45 8.66 -11.50 -6.36
N GLY A 46 8.08 -10.33 -6.14
CA GLY A 46 7.06 -9.77 -7.01
C GLY A 46 6.80 -8.30 -6.75
N ASN A 47 6.37 -7.58 -7.79
CA ASN A 47 6.00 -6.18 -7.67
C ASN A 47 4.67 -6.05 -6.91
N ALA A 48 4.62 -5.14 -5.92
CA ALA A 48 3.42 -4.88 -5.13
C ALA A 48 2.33 -4.10 -5.91
N GLY A 49 2.45 -3.88 -7.22
CA GLY A 49 1.46 -3.20 -8.04
C GLY A 49 1.66 -1.67 -8.15
N LEU A 50 0.81 -1.04 -8.97
CA LEU A 50 0.80 0.40 -9.22
C LEU A 50 -0.41 1.06 -8.52
N ILE A 51 -0.15 2.10 -7.74
CA ILE A 51 -1.20 2.95 -7.16
C ILE A 51 -1.39 4.16 -8.09
N THR A 52 -2.61 4.34 -8.63
CA THR A 52 -2.95 5.51 -9.45
C THR A 52 -3.83 6.45 -8.64
N LEU A 53 -3.39 7.70 -8.52
CA LEU A 53 -4.13 8.76 -7.82
C LEU A 53 -5.03 9.50 -8.82
N PRO A 54 -6.27 9.86 -8.44
CA PRO A 54 -7.13 10.65 -9.31
C PRO A 54 -6.61 12.08 -9.47
N TYR A 55 -7.03 12.73 -10.56
CA TYR A 55 -6.66 14.10 -10.85
C TYR A 55 -7.17 15.05 -9.75
N GLY A 56 -6.28 15.88 -9.20
CA GLY A 56 -6.60 16.79 -8.09
C GLY A 56 -6.43 16.20 -6.68
N ALA A 57 -6.02 14.93 -6.55
CA ALA A 57 -5.68 14.36 -5.24
C ALA A 57 -4.36 14.92 -4.71
N GLU A 58 -4.37 15.42 -3.48
CA GLU A 58 -3.17 15.82 -2.72
C GLU A 58 -2.77 14.69 -1.76
N VAL A 59 -1.53 14.19 -1.88
CA VAL A 59 -0.98 13.20 -0.94
C VAL A 59 -0.26 13.92 0.18
N THR A 60 -0.87 13.96 1.36
CA THR A 60 -0.27 14.56 2.56
C THR A 60 0.64 13.57 3.31
N GLY A 61 0.51 12.26 3.07
CA GLY A 61 1.38 11.24 3.63
C GLY A 61 1.11 9.84 3.09
N ALA A 62 2.13 8.98 3.12
CA ALA A 62 2.05 7.57 2.77
C ALA A 62 2.73 6.72 3.85
N ARG A 63 2.12 5.60 4.23
CA ARG A 63 2.68 4.67 5.22
C ARG A 63 2.77 3.26 4.64
N PHE A 64 3.96 2.69 4.68
CA PHE A 64 4.23 1.30 4.30
C PHE A 64 4.60 0.52 5.54
N ASN A 65 3.97 -0.64 5.75
CA ASN A 65 4.36 -1.58 6.80
C ASN A 65 4.88 -2.85 6.14
N LEU A 66 6.19 -3.07 6.21
CA LEU A 66 6.82 -4.28 5.68
C LEU A 66 7.02 -5.27 6.83
N VAL A 67 6.38 -6.43 6.72
CA VAL A 67 6.60 -7.55 7.63
C VAL A 67 7.27 -8.66 6.80
N GLY A 68 8.53 -8.95 7.10
CA GLY A 68 9.28 -10.03 6.48
C GLY A 68 9.30 -11.24 7.42
N GLU A 69 8.58 -12.29 7.06
CA GLU A 69 8.72 -13.59 7.72
C GLU A 69 9.88 -14.36 7.06
N ALA A 70 10.68 -15.08 7.87
CA ALA A 70 11.79 -15.87 7.35
C ALA A 70 11.25 -16.96 6.41
N SER A 71 11.62 -16.90 5.12
CA SER A 71 11.08 -17.80 4.09
C SER A 71 11.45 -19.28 4.29
N GLN A 72 12.41 -19.59 5.16
CA GLN A 72 12.72 -20.94 5.66
C GLN A 72 13.80 -20.83 6.76
N THR A 73 13.50 -21.28 7.97
CA THR A 73 14.51 -21.45 9.03
C THR A 73 15.00 -22.89 8.97
N THR A 74 15.97 -23.20 8.11
CA THR A 74 16.59 -24.53 8.10
C THR A 74 17.60 -24.63 9.24
N TYR A 75 17.22 -25.26 10.35
CA TYR A 75 18.16 -25.60 11.42
C TYR A 75 18.94 -26.86 11.01
N THR A 76 20.22 -26.71 10.68
CA THR A 76 21.09 -27.86 10.40
C THR A 76 21.80 -28.28 11.68
N ASN A 77 21.40 -29.41 12.27
CA ASN A 77 22.05 -29.96 13.47
C ASN A 77 23.22 -30.88 13.09
N PHE A 78 24.41 -30.31 12.93
CA PHE A 78 25.62 -31.10 12.70
C PHE A 78 26.24 -31.56 14.03
N THR A 79 25.80 -32.71 14.56
CA THR A 79 26.33 -33.25 15.84
C THR A 79 27.36 -34.38 15.69
N THR A 80 27.31 -35.15 14.61
CA THR A 80 28.20 -36.30 14.42
C THR A 80 29.43 -35.96 13.57
N ASN A 81 30.54 -36.65 13.83
CA ASN A 81 31.81 -36.48 13.10
C ASN A 81 31.67 -36.66 11.56
N SER A 82 30.69 -37.45 11.12
CA SER A 82 30.36 -37.62 9.69
C SER A 82 29.95 -36.32 9.00
N HIS A 83 29.43 -35.34 9.75
CA HIS A 83 29.03 -34.04 9.22
C HIS A 83 30.23 -33.12 8.90
N PHE A 84 31.42 -33.43 9.39
CA PHE A 84 32.63 -32.61 9.26
C PHE A 84 33.75 -33.29 8.45
N GLY A 85 33.39 -34.21 7.55
CA GLY A 85 34.37 -34.92 6.72
C GLY A 85 34.85 -36.26 7.30
N GLY A 86 34.28 -36.72 8.42
CA GLY A 86 34.52 -38.06 8.96
C GLY A 86 35.94 -38.30 9.47
N ALA A 87 36.25 -39.54 9.84
CA ALA A 87 37.61 -39.92 10.23
C ALA A 87 38.48 -40.03 8.97
N GLY A 88 39.53 -39.20 8.87
CA GLY A 88 40.49 -39.26 7.77
C GLY A 88 41.08 -40.67 7.63
N SER A 89 40.99 -41.26 6.45
CA SER A 89 41.59 -42.55 6.13
C SER A 89 43.11 -42.39 5.95
N GLY A 90 43.81 -42.20 7.07
CA GLY A 90 45.27 -42.20 7.11
C GLY A 90 45.84 -43.57 6.81
N ARG A 91 45.90 -43.95 5.53
CA ARG A 91 46.83 -45.00 5.07
C ARG A 91 48.17 -44.34 4.78
N GLY A 92 48.93 -44.07 5.85
CA GLY A 92 50.34 -43.76 5.73
C GLY A 92 51.07 -44.99 5.17
N ALA A 93 51.34 -44.99 3.87
CA ALA A 93 52.25 -45.95 3.25
C ALA A 93 53.69 -45.52 3.59
N GLY A 94 54.19 -45.98 4.72
CA GLY A 94 55.60 -45.92 5.08
C GLY A 94 56.01 -47.30 5.59
N ALA A 95 56.46 -48.16 4.69
CA ALA A 95 57.28 -49.33 5.06
C ALA A 95 58.75 -48.94 4.86
N PRO A 96 59.67 -49.34 5.76
CA PRO A 96 61.11 -49.13 5.56
C PRO A 96 61.65 -49.89 4.35
#